data_AF-A0AAN1FKM2-F1
#
_entry.id   AF-A0AAN1FKM2-F1
#
_cell.length_a   1.000
_cell.length_b   1.000
_cell.length_c   1.000
_cell.angle_alpha   90.00
_cell.angle_beta   90.00
_cell.angle_gamma   90.00
#
_symmetry.space_group_name_H-M   'P 1'
#
loop_
_entity.id
_entity.type
_entity.pdbx_description
1 polymer ?
#
loop_
_entity_poly.entity_id
_entity_poly.type
_entity_poly.pdbx_seq_one_letter_code
_entity_poly.pdbx_strand_id
1 'polypeptide(L)'
;MYILEMSKLNPGDIFLTGNDEKVSRVVRKFTSGSYSHAILYVGNGSYIHSDRDGVHANNIQRLLFESDQNVTVLRLKSHTDLTDVCEYARTQIGKEYSIKGAVNAKAKLKVPFGNNRQFCSKLVAEAYDFIGIKLSKDTDYCTPKDIEDCNILQPVSDAIRLATEEEIDLATSDSPLTKQTEATNQILNEARKVSNKDIQTLQEVLEYVCQNPESDGAISKVVRESGYLTLFDREISKNSWRYNYLEFIVLPLSKEDLTVMVHREMKSSEDLLDRFGRMLIMYTQLHENYNLEFTLLHKELYSKLVKNAIAHNDTAKKVYELIT
;
A
#
# COMPACT_ATOMS: atom_id res chain seq x y z
N MET A 1 -14.63 4.15 19.20
CA MET A 1 -13.92 4.21 17.90
C MET A 1 -14.55 3.22 16.95
N TYR A 2 -14.54 3.53 15.66
CA TYR A 2 -15.04 2.71 14.57
C TYR A 2 -13.89 2.25 13.67
N ILE A 3 -14.09 1.14 12.97
CA ILE A 3 -13.13 0.51 12.07
C ILE A 3 -13.85 -0.02 10.82
N LEU A 4 -13.09 -0.35 9.78
CA LEU A 4 -13.61 -0.97 8.57
C LEU A 4 -13.77 -2.49 8.76
N GLU A 5 -14.93 -3.03 8.39
CA GLU A 5 -15.20 -4.46 8.40
C GLU A 5 -14.59 -5.13 7.16
N MET A 6 -13.42 -5.72 7.32
CA MET A 6 -12.63 -6.32 6.23
C MET A 6 -13.42 -7.32 5.38
N SER A 7 -14.32 -8.11 5.99
CA SER A 7 -15.11 -9.11 5.27
C SER A 7 -16.13 -8.52 4.28
N LYS A 8 -16.40 -7.21 4.35
CA LYS A 8 -17.31 -6.50 3.45
C LYS A 8 -16.58 -5.80 2.30
N LEU A 9 -15.25 -5.76 2.32
CA LEU A 9 -14.44 -4.96 1.40
C LEU A 9 -13.94 -5.80 0.21
N ASN A 10 -13.89 -5.18 -0.95
CA ASN A 10 -13.36 -5.75 -2.19
C ASN A 10 -12.25 -4.86 -2.74
N PRO A 11 -11.16 -5.42 -3.30
CA PRO A 11 -10.15 -4.65 -4.01
C PRO A 11 -10.80 -3.68 -5.01
N GLY A 12 -10.34 -2.42 -4.99
CA GLY A 12 -10.93 -1.33 -5.75
C GLY A 12 -11.89 -0.45 -4.95
N ASP A 13 -12.41 -0.90 -3.80
CA ASP A 13 -13.22 -0.03 -2.93
C ASP A 13 -12.46 1.25 -2.56
N ILE A 14 -13.20 2.37 -2.52
CA ILE A 14 -12.68 3.69 -2.21
C ILE A 14 -13.18 4.10 -0.84
N PHE A 15 -12.27 4.46 0.07
CA PHE A 15 -12.65 5.06 1.34
C PHE A 15 -12.52 6.57 1.23
N LEU A 16 -13.61 7.28 1.54
CA LEU A 16 -13.55 8.71 1.78
C LEU A 16 -13.56 8.93 3.29
N THR A 17 -12.55 9.64 3.80
CA THR A 17 -12.41 9.86 5.24
C THR A 17 -12.40 11.36 5.58
N GLY A 18 -13.04 11.69 6.70
CA GLY A 18 -13.16 13.02 7.28
C GLY A 18 -12.45 13.10 8.63
N ASN A 19 -12.17 14.33 9.08
CA ASN A 19 -11.61 14.62 10.41
C ASN A 19 -10.26 13.95 10.76
N ASP A 20 -9.48 13.57 9.75
CA ASP A 20 -8.15 13.00 9.98
C ASP A 20 -7.18 14.08 10.48
N GLU A 21 -6.61 13.91 11.69
CA GLU A 21 -5.65 14.83 12.29
C GLU A 21 -4.42 15.07 11.40
N LYS A 22 -4.05 14.07 10.59
CA LYS A 22 -2.86 14.08 9.72
C LYS A 22 -3.00 14.99 8.50
N VAL A 23 -4.21 15.30 8.07
CA VAL A 23 -4.46 16.28 6.99
C VAL A 23 -4.03 17.68 7.46
N SER A 24 -3.42 18.51 6.62
CA SER A 24 -2.98 19.85 7.07
C SER A 24 -4.17 20.72 7.44
N ARG A 25 -4.02 21.56 8.48
CA ARG A 25 -5.03 22.58 8.86
C ARG A 25 -5.49 23.41 7.65
N VAL A 26 -4.60 23.63 6.69
CA VAL A 26 -4.88 24.31 5.43
C VAL A 26 -5.87 23.50 4.59
N VAL A 27 -5.60 22.21 4.31
CA VAL A 27 -6.52 21.36 3.53
C VAL A 27 -7.88 21.24 4.23
N ARG A 28 -7.92 21.09 5.56
CA ARG A 28 -9.19 21.08 6.35
C ARG A 28 -10.00 22.38 6.23
N LYS A 29 -9.36 23.55 6.32
CA LYS A 29 -10.09 24.84 6.29
C LYS A 29 -10.87 25.08 5.00
N PHE A 30 -10.45 24.45 3.92
CA PHE A 30 -11.11 24.62 2.63
C PHE A 30 -12.20 23.55 2.36
N THR A 31 -12.35 22.46 3.14
CA THR A 31 -13.24 21.33 2.77
C THR A 31 -14.70 21.75 2.88
N SER A 32 -15.37 21.85 1.74
CA SER A 32 -16.81 22.15 1.64
C SER A 32 -17.70 20.90 1.70
N GLY A 33 -17.14 19.75 2.14
CA GLY A 33 -17.81 18.46 2.22
C GLY A 33 -17.33 17.67 3.44
N SER A 34 -18.05 16.60 3.78
CA SER A 34 -17.81 15.78 4.98
C SER A 34 -16.47 15.03 4.96
N TYR A 35 -15.88 14.84 3.78
CA TYR A 35 -14.65 14.08 3.58
C TYR A 35 -13.49 14.95 3.04
N SER A 36 -12.29 14.66 3.54
CA SER A 36 -11.05 15.41 3.25
C SER A 36 -9.97 14.59 2.57
N HIS A 37 -10.12 13.26 2.58
CA HIS A 37 -9.12 12.32 2.11
C HIS A 37 -9.77 11.18 1.34
N ALA A 38 -9.03 10.61 0.40
CA ALA A 38 -9.46 9.46 -0.39
C ALA A 38 -8.37 8.38 -0.34
N ILE A 39 -8.80 7.13 -0.17
CA ILE A 39 -7.95 5.96 -0.01
C ILE A 39 -8.45 4.87 -0.97
N LEU A 40 -7.54 4.15 -1.62
CA LEU A 40 -7.88 2.99 -2.44
C LEU A 40 -7.56 1.70 -1.70
N TYR A 41 -8.56 0.86 -1.48
CA TYR A 41 -8.36 -0.49 -0.96
C TYR A 41 -7.82 -1.42 -2.03
N VAL A 42 -6.74 -2.14 -1.73
CA VAL A 42 -6.08 -3.02 -2.71
C VAL A 42 -6.08 -4.50 -2.29
N GLY A 43 -6.93 -4.86 -1.32
CA GLY A 43 -7.15 -6.24 -0.88
C GLY A 43 -6.29 -6.69 0.30
N ASN A 44 -6.70 -7.79 0.93
CA ASN A 44 -5.99 -8.43 2.05
C ASN A 44 -5.67 -7.49 3.22
N GLY A 45 -6.55 -6.52 3.47
CA GLY A 45 -6.37 -5.50 4.50
C GLY A 45 -5.40 -4.38 4.12
N SER A 46 -4.82 -4.40 2.92
CA SER A 46 -3.91 -3.38 2.41
C SER A 46 -4.66 -2.29 1.65
N TYR A 47 -4.21 -1.05 1.81
CA TYR A 47 -4.68 0.10 1.03
C TYR A 47 -3.49 0.94 0.56
N ILE A 48 -3.67 1.69 -0.54
CA ILE A 48 -2.74 2.72 -1.00
C ILE A 48 -3.41 4.08 -0.86
N HIS A 49 -2.65 5.07 -0.36
CA HIS A 49 -3.09 6.45 -0.33
C HIS A 49 -1.92 7.41 -0.56
N SER A 50 -2.22 8.70 -0.68
CA SER A 50 -1.22 9.75 -0.79
C SER A 50 -1.48 10.81 0.28
N ASP A 51 -0.56 10.96 1.23
CA ASP A 51 -0.60 11.98 2.28
C ASP A 51 0.72 12.77 2.30
N ARG A 52 1.03 13.50 3.37
CA ARG A 52 2.23 14.37 3.43
C ARG A 52 3.55 13.61 3.24
N ASP A 53 3.60 12.32 3.54
CA ASP A 53 4.78 11.49 3.37
C ASP A 53 4.86 10.88 1.96
N GLY A 54 3.96 11.29 1.05
CA GLY A 54 3.88 10.82 -0.32
C GLY A 54 2.90 9.66 -0.46
N VAL A 55 3.05 8.91 -1.55
CA VAL A 55 2.25 7.70 -1.80
C VAL A 55 2.88 6.51 -1.09
N HIS A 56 2.08 5.82 -0.28
CA HIS A 56 2.53 4.62 0.40
C HIS A 56 1.37 3.66 0.69
N ALA A 57 1.74 2.42 1.01
CA ALA A 57 0.81 1.38 1.43
C ALA A 57 0.64 1.38 2.95
N ASN A 58 -0.55 1.07 3.42
CA ASN A 58 -0.81 0.87 4.84
C ASN A 58 -1.93 -0.18 5.04
N ASN A 59 -2.39 -0.39 6.27
CA ASN A 59 -3.34 -1.46 6.61
C ASN A 59 -4.64 -0.89 7.22
N ILE A 60 -5.80 -1.39 6.76
CA ILE A 60 -7.12 -0.90 7.18
C ILE A 60 -7.37 -1.07 8.68
N GLN A 61 -6.74 -2.04 9.33
CA GLN A 61 -6.86 -2.29 10.77
C GLN A 61 -6.15 -1.20 11.59
N ARG A 62 -5.41 -0.29 10.94
CA ARG A 62 -4.79 0.90 11.56
C ARG A 62 -5.61 2.17 11.34
N LEU A 63 -6.74 2.08 10.64
CA LEU A 63 -7.67 3.19 10.46
C LEU A 63 -8.74 3.12 11.55
N LEU A 64 -8.69 4.08 12.48
CA LEU A 64 -9.74 4.29 13.47
C LEU A 64 -10.49 5.59 13.16
N PHE A 65 -11.79 5.59 13.42
CA PHE A 65 -12.65 6.73 13.23
C PHE A 65 -13.42 7.04 14.52
N GLU A 66 -13.55 8.31 14.88
CA GLU A 66 -14.30 8.71 16.08
C GLU A 66 -15.81 8.43 15.93
N SER A 67 -16.34 8.59 14.72
CA SER A 67 -17.72 8.31 14.34
C SER A 67 -17.76 7.53 13.03
N ASP A 68 -18.77 6.69 12.87
CA ASP A 68 -19.16 6.04 11.63
C ASP A 68 -19.41 7.02 10.47
N GLN A 69 -19.80 8.26 10.76
CA GLN A 69 -19.98 9.31 9.75
C GLN A 69 -18.66 9.90 9.22
N ASN A 70 -17.54 9.67 9.91
CA ASN A 70 -16.22 10.15 9.47
C ASN A 70 -15.61 9.31 8.35
N VAL A 71 -16.26 8.23 7.93
CA VAL A 71 -15.82 7.39 6.81
C VAL A 71 -17.01 6.94 5.99
N THR A 72 -16.83 6.82 4.68
CA THR A 72 -17.73 6.06 3.82
C THR A 72 -16.93 5.18 2.88
N VAL A 73 -17.51 4.02 2.54
CA VAL A 73 -16.93 3.06 1.61
C VAL A 73 -17.76 3.08 0.33
N LEU A 74 -17.12 3.40 -0.78
CA LEU A 74 -17.73 3.47 -2.10
C LEU A 74 -17.18 2.36 -3.00
N ARG A 75 -18.09 1.70 -3.72
CA ARG A 75 -17.78 0.62 -4.66
C ARG A 75 -18.32 0.94 -6.04
N LEU A 76 -17.58 0.56 -7.08
CA LEU A 76 -18.06 0.63 -8.45
C LEU A 76 -19.32 -0.25 -8.63
N LYS A 77 -20.36 0.30 -9.26
CA LYS A 77 -21.62 -0.41 -9.50
C LYS A 77 -21.49 -1.59 -10.46
N SER A 78 -20.55 -1.51 -11.42
CA SER A 78 -20.30 -2.58 -12.37
C SER A 78 -19.41 -3.67 -11.77
N HIS A 79 -19.57 -4.90 -12.26
CA HIS A 79 -18.72 -6.05 -11.90
C HIS A 79 -17.40 -6.06 -12.68
N THR A 80 -16.80 -4.89 -12.91
CA THR A 80 -15.52 -4.78 -13.61
C THR A 80 -14.40 -5.33 -12.73
N ASP A 81 -13.45 -6.04 -13.33
CA ASP A 81 -12.22 -6.43 -12.65
C ASP A 81 -11.36 -5.18 -12.41
N LEU A 82 -11.03 -4.92 -11.15
CA LEU A 82 -10.26 -3.75 -10.70
C LEU A 82 -8.83 -4.11 -10.30
N THR A 83 -8.33 -5.28 -10.73
CA THR A 83 -6.96 -5.71 -10.49
C THR A 83 -5.95 -4.68 -11.00
N ASP A 84 -6.11 -4.22 -12.24
CA ASP A 84 -5.20 -3.23 -12.86
C ASP A 84 -5.26 -1.85 -12.18
N VAL A 85 -6.41 -1.48 -11.60
CA VAL A 85 -6.54 -0.27 -10.78
C VAL A 85 -5.67 -0.38 -9.52
N CYS A 86 -5.74 -1.53 -8.85
CA CYS A 86 -4.95 -1.80 -7.65
C CYS A 86 -3.46 -1.87 -7.97
N GLU A 87 -3.08 -2.53 -9.06
CA GLU A 87 -1.69 -2.61 -9.51
C GLU A 87 -1.15 -1.24 -9.91
N TYR A 88 -1.92 -0.43 -10.64
CA TYR A 88 -1.53 0.95 -10.95
C TYR A 88 -1.22 1.71 -9.66
N ALA A 89 -2.10 1.70 -8.66
CA ALA A 89 -1.87 2.42 -7.41
C ALA A 89 -0.60 1.95 -6.69
N ARG A 90 -0.27 0.65 -6.73
CA ARG A 90 0.97 0.11 -6.17
C ARG A 90 2.21 0.66 -6.88
N THR A 91 2.17 0.83 -8.21
CA THR A 91 3.30 1.44 -8.96
C THR A 91 3.55 2.90 -8.59
N GLN A 92 2.59 3.58 -7.96
CA GLN A 92 2.73 4.98 -7.56
C GLN A 92 3.43 5.15 -6.20
N ILE A 93 3.71 4.06 -5.45
CA ILE A 93 4.39 4.12 -4.14
C ILE A 93 5.75 4.82 -4.28
N GLY A 94 5.98 5.78 -3.39
CA GLY A 94 7.18 6.64 -3.36
C GLY A 94 6.97 8.04 -3.93
N LYS A 95 5.94 8.25 -4.77
CA LYS A 95 5.69 9.58 -5.35
C LYS A 95 5.42 10.62 -4.27
N GLU A 96 6.04 11.79 -4.41
CA GLU A 96 5.87 12.91 -3.47
C GLU A 96 4.44 13.48 -3.49
N TYR A 97 4.05 14.07 -2.36
CA TYR A 97 2.75 14.73 -2.22
C TYR A 97 2.73 16.15 -2.80
N SER A 98 1.65 16.48 -3.50
CA SER A 98 1.42 17.80 -4.09
C SER A 98 0.42 18.61 -3.26
N ILE A 99 0.93 19.43 -2.34
CA ILE A 99 0.10 20.41 -1.60
C ILE A 99 -0.55 21.40 -2.59
N LYS A 100 0.23 21.90 -3.56
CA LYS A 100 -0.28 22.83 -4.58
C LYS A 100 -1.39 22.20 -5.41
N GLY A 101 -1.21 20.94 -5.84
CA GLY A 101 -2.23 20.21 -6.58
C GLY A 101 -3.52 20.03 -5.79
N ALA A 102 -3.42 19.58 -4.54
CA ALA A 102 -4.57 19.44 -3.65
C ALA A 102 -5.34 20.76 -3.45
N VAL A 103 -4.62 21.89 -3.30
CA VAL A 103 -5.24 23.22 -3.19
C VAL A 103 -5.88 23.66 -4.51
N ASN A 104 -5.21 23.46 -5.66
CA ASN A 104 -5.69 23.86 -6.97
C ASN A 104 -6.95 23.09 -7.39
N ALA A 105 -6.96 21.76 -7.21
CA ALA A 105 -8.11 20.88 -7.44
C ALA A 105 -9.37 21.42 -6.75
N LYS A 106 -9.18 21.78 -5.49
CA LYS A 106 -10.23 22.26 -4.62
C LYS A 106 -10.72 23.67 -4.95
N ALA A 107 -9.80 24.58 -5.25
CA ALA A 107 -10.14 25.92 -5.72
C ALA A 107 -10.70 25.92 -7.16
N LYS A 108 -10.77 24.74 -7.80
CA LYS A 108 -11.13 24.56 -9.22
C LYS A 108 -10.27 25.42 -10.14
N LEU A 109 -9.03 25.67 -9.72
CA LEU A 109 -8.04 26.41 -10.48
C LEU A 109 -7.28 25.44 -11.36
N LYS A 110 -7.47 25.52 -12.68
CA LYS A 110 -6.75 24.70 -13.66
C LYS A 110 -5.33 25.20 -13.91
N VAL A 111 -4.59 25.42 -12.83
CA VAL A 111 -3.18 25.82 -12.90
C VAL A 111 -2.34 24.55 -12.90
N PRO A 112 -1.58 24.28 -13.98
CA PRO A 112 -0.72 23.11 -14.06
C PRO A 112 0.18 23.02 -12.84
N PHE A 113 0.08 21.92 -12.12
CA PHE A 113 1.06 21.50 -11.14
C PHE A 113 1.65 20.19 -11.68
N GLY A 114 2.98 20.03 -11.59
CA GLY A 114 3.68 18.92 -12.26
C GLY A 114 2.99 17.57 -12.07
N ASN A 115 2.90 16.79 -13.14
CA ASN A 115 2.24 15.49 -13.17
C ASN A 115 2.92 14.44 -12.28
N ASN A 116 4.20 14.63 -11.96
CA ASN A 116 5.02 13.66 -11.25
C ASN A 116 4.86 13.70 -9.72
N ARG A 117 3.73 14.19 -9.22
CA ARG A 117 3.34 14.15 -7.80
C ARG A 117 1.89 13.79 -7.65
N GLN A 118 1.55 13.27 -6.48
CA GLN A 118 0.21 12.80 -6.16
C GLN A 118 -0.44 13.59 -5.03
N PHE A 119 -1.75 13.53 -4.97
CA PHE A 119 -2.51 13.77 -3.74
C PHE A 119 -3.66 12.77 -3.70
N CYS A 120 -4.28 12.63 -2.53
CA CYS A 120 -5.17 11.51 -2.21
C CYS A 120 -6.22 11.18 -3.29
N SER A 121 -7.10 12.12 -3.64
CA SER A 121 -8.16 11.88 -4.63
C SER A 121 -7.67 11.81 -6.07
N LYS A 122 -6.58 12.52 -6.41
CA LYS A 122 -5.94 12.36 -7.73
C LYS A 122 -5.40 10.95 -7.93
N LEU A 123 -4.71 10.40 -6.94
CA LEU A 123 -4.18 9.04 -7.00
C LEU A 123 -5.29 8.01 -7.27
N VAL A 124 -6.40 8.12 -6.54
CA VAL A 124 -7.57 7.23 -6.74
C VAL A 124 -8.17 7.43 -8.13
N ALA A 125 -8.32 8.68 -8.58
CA ALA A 125 -8.87 8.99 -9.89
C ALA A 125 -8.00 8.47 -11.03
N GLU A 126 -6.68 8.66 -10.98
CA GLU A 126 -5.73 8.16 -11.98
C GLU A 126 -5.69 6.64 -12.02
N ALA A 127 -5.80 5.97 -10.87
CA ALA A 127 -5.85 4.52 -10.83
C ALA A 127 -7.06 3.95 -11.58
N TYR A 128 -8.24 4.55 -11.43
CA TYR A 128 -9.42 4.16 -12.18
C TYR A 128 -9.35 4.59 -13.66
N ASP A 129 -8.79 5.77 -13.91
CA ASP A 129 -8.63 6.31 -15.27
C ASP A 129 -7.63 5.49 -16.11
N PHE A 130 -6.67 4.83 -15.47
CA PHE A 130 -5.73 3.92 -16.12
C PHE A 130 -6.43 2.82 -16.95
N ILE A 131 -7.60 2.36 -16.50
CA ILE A 131 -8.45 1.41 -17.24
C ILE A 131 -9.64 2.07 -17.95
N GLY A 132 -9.63 3.39 -18.07
CA GLY A 132 -10.65 4.19 -18.75
C GLY A 132 -11.90 4.50 -17.91
N ILE A 133 -11.90 4.25 -16.59
CA ILE A 133 -13.02 4.59 -15.71
C ILE A 133 -12.81 5.99 -15.12
N LYS A 134 -13.69 6.92 -15.48
CA LYS A 134 -13.63 8.31 -14.99
C LYS A 134 -14.43 8.48 -13.70
N LEU A 135 -13.73 8.73 -12.59
CA LEU A 135 -14.37 9.08 -11.31
C LEU A 135 -14.76 10.56 -11.21
N SER A 136 -14.16 11.42 -12.04
CA SER A 136 -14.46 12.84 -12.12
C SER A 136 -14.35 13.31 -13.57
N LYS A 137 -14.74 14.56 -13.83
CA LYS A 137 -14.57 15.18 -15.16
C LYS A 137 -13.11 15.46 -15.52
N ASP A 138 -12.27 15.63 -14.50
CA ASP A 138 -10.87 16.06 -14.66
C ASP A 138 -10.03 15.31 -13.61
N THR A 139 -9.31 14.28 -14.06
CA THR A 139 -8.58 13.34 -13.22
C THR A 139 -7.53 14.05 -12.35
N ASP A 140 -6.80 15.00 -12.94
CA ASP A 140 -5.74 15.75 -12.25
C ASP A 140 -6.28 16.67 -11.14
N TYR A 141 -7.51 17.13 -11.26
CA TYR A 141 -8.14 18.05 -10.32
C TYR A 141 -9.27 17.40 -9.53
N CYS A 142 -9.31 16.06 -9.47
CA CYS A 142 -10.32 15.31 -8.76
C CYS A 142 -10.26 15.60 -7.26
N THR A 143 -11.39 15.95 -6.64
CA THR A 143 -11.54 16.12 -5.19
C THR A 143 -12.27 14.92 -4.56
N PRO A 144 -12.17 14.69 -3.23
CA PRO A 144 -13.00 13.69 -2.56
C PRO A 144 -14.51 13.89 -2.80
N LYS A 145 -14.95 15.14 -2.96
CA LYS A 145 -16.34 15.46 -3.27
C LYS A 145 -16.77 15.00 -4.66
N ASP A 146 -15.88 15.10 -5.66
CA ASP A 146 -16.18 14.58 -7.00
C ASP A 146 -16.36 13.06 -6.99
N ILE A 147 -15.58 12.35 -6.17
CA ILE A 147 -15.72 10.90 -5.96
C ILE A 147 -17.03 10.59 -5.21
N GLU A 148 -17.34 11.34 -4.15
CA GLU A 148 -18.58 11.18 -3.38
C GLU A 148 -19.83 11.34 -4.26
N ASP A 149 -19.83 12.34 -5.15
CA ASP A 149 -20.94 12.65 -6.05
C ASP A 149 -20.97 11.76 -7.31
N CYS A 150 -20.02 10.83 -7.45
CA CYS A 150 -19.84 10.01 -8.63
C CYS A 150 -20.96 8.96 -8.78
N ASN A 151 -21.80 9.10 -9.80
CA ASN A 151 -23.00 8.28 -9.97
C ASN A 151 -22.73 6.80 -10.33
N ILE A 152 -21.52 6.45 -10.76
CA ILE A 152 -21.12 5.06 -11.03
C ILE A 152 -20.67 4.32 -9.76
N LEU A 153 -20.52 5.04 -8.64
CA LEU A 153 -20.21 4.47 -7.34
C LEU A 153 -21.48 4.29 -6.50
N GLN A 154 -21.44 3.35 -5.57
CA GLN A 154 -22.48 3.11 -4.56
C GLN A 154 -21.85 2.86 -3.18
N PRO A 155 -22.51 3.27 -2.09
CA PRO A 155 -22.07 2.91 -0.75
C PRO A 155 -22.07 1.39 -0.52
N VAL A 156 -21.11 0.90 0.25
CA VAL A 156 -21.07 -0.48 0.74
C VAL A 156 -21.73 -0.54 2.11
N SER A 157 -22.81 -1.31 2.23
CA SER A 157 -23.53 -1.48 3.51
C SER A 157 -22.71 -2.29 4.51
N ASP A 158 -22.87 -1.96 5.79
CA ASP A 158 -22.25 -2.66 6.94
C ASP A 158 -20.71 -2.73 6.90
N ALA A 159 -20.06 -1.87 6.11
CA ALA A 159 -18.61 -1.83 5.98
C ALA A 159 -17.89 -1.14 7.15
N ILE A 160 -18.66 -0.57 8.10
CA ILE A 160 -18.14 0.18 9.26
C ILE A 160 -18.80 -0.39 10.51
N ARG A 161 -17.99 -0.65 11.55
CA ARG A 161 -18.48 -1.13 12.84
C ARG A 161 -17.66 -0.58 14.00
N LEU A 162 -18.14 -0.81 15.22
CA LEU A 162 -17.35 -0.54 16.42
C LEU A 162 -16.09 -1.43 16.44
N ALA A 163 -14.97 -0.82 16.81
CA ALA A 163 -13.71 -1.53 17.04
C ALA A 163 -13.73 -2.20 18.43
N THR A 164 -13.11 -3.37 18.55
CA THR A 164 -12.82 -3.97 19.86
C THR A 164 -11.64 -3.27 20.55
N GLU A 165 -11.41 -3.55 21.84
CA GLU A 165 -10.26 -3.01 22.56
C GLU A 165 -8.94 -3.50 21.93
N GLU A 166 -8.84 -4.78 21.55
CA GLU A 166 -7.63 -5.32 20.91
C GLU A 166 -7.36 -4.67 19.55
N GLU A 167 -8.40 -4.33 18.79
CA GLU A 167 -8.26 -3.63 17.51
C GLU A 167 -7.80 -2.18 17.69
N ILE A 168 -8.27 -1.50 18.73
CA ILE A 168 -7.81 -0.15 19.08
C ILE A 168 -6.33 -0.18 19.49
N ASP A 169 -5.94 -1.15 20.32
CA ASP A 169 -4.56 -1.37 20.73
C ASP A 169 -3.66 -1.69 19.53
N LEU A 170 -4.12 -2.55 18.63
CA LEU A 170 -3.40 -2.87 17.39
C LEU A 170 -3.22 -1.63 16.52
N ALA A 171 -4.28 -0.87 16.30
CA ALA A 171 -4.26 0.31 15.43
C ALA A 171 -3.31 1.39 15.94
N THR A 172 -3.24 1.57 17.26
CA THR A 172 -2.40 2.58 17.93
C THR A 172 -0.98 2.11 18.23
N SER A 173 -0.70 0.81 18.10
CA SER A 173 0.64 0.23 18.26
C SER A 173 1.63 0.66 17.17
N ASP A 174 2.93 0.53 17.46
CA ASP A 174 4.02 0.80 16.51
C ASP A 174 3.90 -0.02 15.20
N SER A 175 3.77 0.70 14.08
CA SER A 175 3.52 0.12 12.75
C SER A 175 4.81 -0.19 12.00
N PRO A 176 5.02 -1.43 11.50
CA PRO A 176 6.13 -1.72 10.60
C PRO A 176 6.02 -0.95 9.26
N LEU A 177 4.82 -0.52 8.88
CA LEU A 177 4.56 0.19 7.62
C LEU A 177 5.09 1.63 7.67
N THR A 178 5.22 2.21 8.87
CA THR A 178 5.90 3.50 9.06
C THR A 178 7.37 3.38 8.67
N LYS A 179 8.08 2.37 9.20
CA LYS A 179 9.49 2.12 8.86
C LYS A 179 9.69 1.83 7.38
N GLN A 180 8.75 1.13 6.76
CA GLN A 180 8.78 0.90 5.31
C GLN A 180 8.69 2.21 4.51
N THR A 181 7.79 3.11 4.93
CA THR A 181 7.61 4.43 4.29
C THR A 181 8.87 5.29 4.47
N GLU A 182 9.42 5.33 5.68
CA GLU A 182 10.66 6.06 6.00
C GLU A 182 11.85 5.55 5.18
N ALA A 183 12.08 4.23 5.13
CA ALA A 183 13.19 3.64 4.38
C ALA A 183 13.05 3.92 2.87
N THR A 184 11.84 3.80 2.33
CA THR A 184 11.55 4.09 0.92
C THR A 184 11.84 5.56 0.60
N ASN A 185 11.31 6.47 1.43
CA ASN A 185 11.51 7.91 1.24
C ASN A 185 12.98 8.32 1.41
N GLN A 186 13.73 7.70 2.31
CA GLN A 186 15.16 7.92 2.45
C GLN A 186 15.91 7.55 1.16
N ILE A 187 15.65 6.37 0.59
CA ILE A 187 16.25 5.94 -0.68
C ILE A 187 15.93 6.92 -1.81
N LEU A 188 14.66 7.30 -1.95
CA LEU A 188 14.22 8.21 -3.01
C LEU A 188 14.82 9.61 -2.86
N ASN A 189 14.87 10.14 -1.64
CA ASN A 189 15.46 11.45 -1.37
C ASN A 189 16.95 11.49 -1.71
N GLU A 190 17.71 10.47 -1.35
CA GLU A 190 19.13 10.40 -1.71
C GLU A 190 19.32 10.14 -3.21
N ALA A 191 18.49 9.29 -3.83
CA ALA A 191 18.54 9.08 -5.28
C ALA A 191 18.31 10.38 -6.06
N ARG A 192 17.36 11.23 -5.63
CA ARG A 192 17.16 12.58 -6.21
C ARG A 192 18.40 13.46 -6.06
N LYS A 193 19.07 13.44 -4.89
CA LYS A 193 20.28 14.22 -4.65
C LYS A 193 21.45 13.75 -5.52
N VAL A 194 21.67 12.44 -5.60
CA VAL A 194 22.77 11.84 -6.38
C VAL A 194 22.55 12.06 -7.87
N SER A 195 21.33 11.87 -8.35
CA SER A 195 21.00 11.98 -9.78
C SER A 195 20.77 13.41 -10.27
N ASN A 196 20.42 14.33 -9.37
CA ASN A 196 19.81 15.62 -9.70
C ASN A 196 18.62 15.47 -10.69
N LYS A 197 17.88 14.35 -10.57
CA LYS A 197 16.68 14.04 -11.34
C LYS A 197 15.47 13.98 -10.44
N ASP A 198 14.31 14.14 -11.08
CA ASP A 198 13.00 14.05 -10.44
C ASP A 198 12.53 12.60 -10.28
N ILE A 199 13.32 11.78 -9.59
CA ILE A 199 13.02 10.36 -9.33
C ILE A 199 11.93 10.25 -8.27
N GLN A 200 10.92 9.44 -8.49
CA GLN A 200 9.74 9.32 -7.64
C GLN A 200 9.44 7.89 -7.18
N THR A 201 9.95 6.86 -7.86
CA THR A 201 9.69 5.46 -7.49
C THR A 201 10.99 4.65 -7.43
N LEU A 202 10.98 3.53 -6.71
CA LEU A 202 12.14 2.62 -6.67
C LEU A 202 12.43 2.00 -8.05
N GLN A 203 11.41 1.91 -8.91
CA GLN A 203 11.59 1.51 -10.30
C GLN A 203 12.42 2.55 -11.07
N GLU A 204 12.10 3.84 -10.93
CA GLU A 204 12.89 4.91 -11.55
C GLU A 204 14.32 4.97 -10.99
N VAL A 205 14.53 4.63 -9.71
CA VAL A 205 15.89 4.46 -9.13
C VAL A 205 16.63 3.34 -9.85
N LEU A 206 16.00 2.17 -10.02
CA LEU A 206 16.58 1.04 -10.73
C LEU A 206 16.96 1.41 -12.17
N GLU A 207 16.02 2.01 -12.91
CA GLU A 207 16.24 2.46 -14.29
C GLU A 207 17.41 3.45 -14.37
N TYR A 208 17.46 4.41 -13.44
CA TYR A 208 18.55 5.39 -13.36
C TYR A 208 19.90 4.72 -13.09
N VAL A 209 19.98 3.82 -12.10
CA VAL A 209 21.23 3.13 -11.73
C VAL A 209 21.75 2.24 -12.87
N CYS A 210 20.85 1.55 -13.58
CA CYS A 210 21.20 0.76 -14.77
C CYS A 210 21.76 1.63 -15.91
N GLN A 211 21.29 2.86 -16.06
CA GLN A 211 21.76 3.81 -17.08
C GLN A 211 23.00 4.59 -16.66
N ASN A 212 23.25 4.71 -15.35
CA ASN A 212 24.33 5.51 -14.76
C ASN A 212 25.09 4.68 -13.70
N PRO A 213 25.83 3.62 -14.11
CA PRO A 213 26.52 2.71 -13.19
C PRO A 213 27.46 3.39 -12.19
N GLU A 214 28.00 4.57 -12.51
CA GLU A 214 28.83 5.36 -11.61
C GLU A 214 28.09 5.83 -10.34
N SER A 215 26.76 5.89 -10.38
CA SER A 215 25.91 6.23 -9.23
C SER A 215 25.57 5.03 -8.34
N ASP A 216 25.86 3.80 -8.80
CA ASP A 216 25.45 2.55 -8.13
C ASP A 216 25.94 2.48 -6.69
N GLY A 217 27.24 2.67 -6.44
CA GLY A 217 27.81 2.56 -5.10
C GLY A 217 27.20 3.56 -4.11
N ALA A 218 26.91 4.79 -4.55
CA ALA A 218 26.29 5.80 -3.70
C ALA A 218 24.84 5.43 -3.34
N ILE A 219 24.05 4.99 -4.32
CA ILE A 219 22.64 4.62 -4.10
C ILE A 219 22.53 3.31 -3.31
N SER A 220 23.35 2.30 -3.65
CA SER A 220 23.40 1.00 -2.96
C SER A 220 23.79 1.14 -1.48
N LYS A 221 24.69 2.07 -1.16
CA LYS A 221 25.00 2.41 0.24
C LYS A 221 23.76 2.88 0.99
N VAL A 222 22.96 3.78 0.41
CA VAL A 222 21.72 4.27 1.05
C VAL A 222 20.71 3.14 1.22
N VAL A 223 20.56 2.25 0.24
CA VAL A 223 19.68 1.09 0.36
C VAL A 223 20.06 0.23 1.57
N ARG A 224 21.36 -0.04 1.79
CA ARG A 224 21.83 -0.77 2.98
C ARG A 224 21.55 -0.04 4.29
N GLU A 225 21.82 1.26 4.33
CA GLU A 225 21.72 2.07 5.56
C GLU A 225 20.27 2.43 5.93
N SER A 226 19.35 2.40 4.97
CA SER A 226 17.93 2.73 5.18
C SER A 226 17.14 1.70 6.00
N GLY A 227 17.69 0.50 6.20
CA GLY A 227 16.96 -0.63 6.80
C GLY A 227 15.95 -1.31 5.87
N TYR A 228 15.83 -0.87 4.60
CA TYR A 228 14.90 -1.43 3.62
C TYR A 228 15.08 -2.95 3.44
N LEU A 229 16.33 -3.42 3.41
CA LEU A 229 16.68 -4.83 3.16
C LEU A 229 16.34 -5.77 4.34
N THR A 230 15.91 -5.25 5.49
CA THR A 230 15.63 -6.03 6.71
C THR A 230 14.22 -5.79 7.26
N LEU A 231 13.36 -5.06 6.55
CA LEU A 231 11.98 -4.77 6.98
C LEU A 231 11.17 -6.03 7.31
N PHE A 232 11.44 -7.14 6.61
CA PHE A 232 10.73 -8.41 6.80
C PHE A 232 11.12 -9.14 8.09
N ASP A 233 12.30 -8.87 8.69
CA ASP A 233 12.77 -9.57 9.89
C ASP A 233 11.83 -9.37 11.08
N ARG A 234 11.22 -8.18 11.16
CA ARG A 234 10.23 -7.86 12.20
C ARG A 234 8.93 -8.66 12.01
N GLU A 235 8.52 -8.93 10.78
CA GLU A 235 7.31 -9.70 10.51
C GLU A 235 7.49 -11.16 10.96
N ILE A 236 8.64 -11.76 10.63
CA ILE A 236 8.97 -13.14 11.03
C ILE A 236 9.08 -13.25 12.54
N SER A 237 9.79 -12.33 13.19
CA SER A 237 9.96 -12.39 14.65
C SER A 237 8.66 -12.17 15.43
N LYS A 238 7.75 -11.30 14.94
CA LYS A 238 6.46 -11.06 15.60
C LYS A 238 5.39 -12.11 15.28
N ASN A 239 5.48 -12.75 14.13
CA ASN A 239 4.51 -13.74 13.66
C ASN A 239 5.19 -15.09 13.40
N SER A 240 6.04 -15.53 14.33
CA SER A 240 6.81 -16.78 14.20
C SER A 240 5.93 -17.99 13.93
N TRP A 241 4.71 -17.99 14.46
CA TRP A 241 3.69 -19.02 14.20
C TRP A 241 3.41 -19.24 12.71
N ARG A 242 3.56 -18.22 11.85
CA ARG A 242 3.38 -18.36 10.38
C ARG A 242 4.43 -19.27 9.74
N TYR A 243 5.56 -19.47 10.41
CA TYR A 243 6.75 -20.16 9.90
C TYR A 243 7.09 -21.41 10.74
N ASN A 244 6.27 -21.73 11.74
CA ASN A 244 6.45 -22.89 12.61
C ASN A 244 5.10 -23.58 12.86
N TYR A 245 4.89 -24.74 12.25
CA TYR A 245 3.62 -25.47 12.36
C TYR A 245 3.25 -25.87 13.80
N LEU A 246 4.23 -26.09 14.68
CA LEU A 246 3.98 -26.40 16.09
C LEU A 246 3.39 -25.22 16.83
N GLU A 247 3.82 -24.00 16.50
CA GLU A 247 3.26 -22.76 17.06
C GLU A 247 1.90 -22.43 16.44
N PHE A 248 1.72 -22.70 15.14
CA PHE A 248 0.47 -22.44 14.45
C PHE A 248 -0.67 -23.34 14.94
N ILE A 249 -0.44 -24.65 15.06
CA ILE A 249 -1.51 -25.60 15.41
C ILE A 249 -2.02 -25.42 16.85
N VAL A 250 -1.23 -24.82 17.73
CA VAL A 250 -1.59 -24.57 19.14
C VAL A 250 -2.12 -23.16 19.38
N LEU A 251 -2.37 -22.38 18.33
CA LEU A 251 -3.05 -21.09 18.48
C LEU A 251 -4.40 -21.30 19.19
N PRO A 252 -4.81 -20.39 20.09
CA PRO A 252 -6.02 -20.53 20.90
C PRO A 252 -7.28 -20.22 20.07
N LEU A 253 -7.52 -21.04 19.04
CA LEU A 253 -8.61 -20.91 18.09
C LEU A 253 -9.50 -22.15 18.12
N SER A 254 -10.77 -21.99 17.76
CA SER A 254 -11.63 -23.13 17.46
C SER A 254 -11.11 -23.89 16.23
N LYS A 255 -11.56 -25.14 16.03
CA LYS A 255 -11.17 -25.92 14.84
C LYS A 255 -11.62 -25.21 13.57
N GLU A 256 -12.82 -24.63 13.60
CA GLU A 256 -13.42 -23.88 12.50
C GLU A 256 -12.58 -22.63 12.17
N ASP A 257 -12.23 -21.82 13.17
CA ASP A 257 -11.42 -20.61 12.98
C ASP A 257 -10.00 -20.94 12.51
N LEU A 258 -9.40 -22.00 13.05
CA LEU A 258 -8.09 -22.47 12.62
C LEU A 258 -8.13 -22.91 11.14
N THR A 259 -9.20 -23.58 10.72
CA THR A 259 -9.39 -23.99 9.31
C THR A 259 -9.48 -22.77 8.39
N VAL A 260 -10.28 -21.76 8.76
CA VAL A 260 -10.39 -20.50 8.01
C VAL A 260 -9.04 -19.79 7.93
N MET A 261 -8.32 -19.71 9.05
CA MET A 261 -7.01 -19.07 9.12
C MET A 261 -5.97 -19.78 8.26
N VAL A 262 -5.92 -21.11 8.28
CA VAL A 262 -5.02 -21.91 7.45
C VAL A 262 -5.26 -21.67 5.96
N HIS A 263 -6.52 -21.67 5.51
CA HIS A 263 -6.84 -21.35 4.11
C HIS A 263 -6.39 -19.93 3.71
N ARG A 264 -6.59 -18.96 4.61
CA ARG A 264 -6.13 -17.59 4.38
C ARG A 264 -4.61 -17.50 4.26
N GLU A 265 -3.87 -18.16 5.14
CA GLU A 265 -2.40 -18.15 5.12
C GLU A 265 -1.82 -18.94 3.93
N MET A 266 -2.47 -20.03 3.50
CA MET A 266 -2.13 -20.72 2.25
C MET A 266 -2.28 -19.78 1.05
N LYS A 267 -3.43 -19.11 0.93
CA LYS A 267 -3.65 -18.15 -0.17
C LYS A 267 -2.67 -16.97 -0.11
N SER A 268 -2.44 -16.42 1.08
CA SER A 268 -1.50 -15.31 1.28
C SER A 268 -0.07 -15.69 0.91
N SER A 269 0.38 -16.91 1.25
CA SER A 269 1.73 -17.38 0.94
C SER A 269 1.91 -17.65 -0.56
N GLU A 270 0.89 -18.16 -1.24
CA GLU A 270 0.89 -18.29 -2.71
C GLU A 270 1.01 -16.92 -3.40
N ASP A 271 0.24 -15.92 -2.96
CA ASP A 271 0.31 -14.56 -3.52
C ASP A 271 1.68 -13.89 -3.25
N LEU A 272 2.33 -14.22 -2.13
CA LEU A 272 3.70 -13.77 -1.83
C LEU A 272 4.73 -14.47 -2.73
N LEU A 273 4.59 -15.78 -2.95
CA LEU A 273 5.48 -16.56 -3.81
C LEU A 273 5.46 -16.07 -5.25
N ASP A 274 4.27 -15.85 -5.82
CA ASP A 274 4.14 -15.33 -7.18
C ASP A 274 4.86 -13.98 -7.32
N ARG A 275 4.54 -13.03 -6.44
CA ARG A 275 5.10 -11.68 -6.48
C ARG A 275 6.60 -11.67 -6.24
N PHE A 276 7.08 -12.28 -5.16
CA PHE A 276 8.52 -12.28 -4.84
C PHE A 276 9.32 -13.13 -5.83
N GLY A 277 8.74 -14.20 -6.37
CA GLY A 277 9.34 -15.01 -7.43
C GLY A 277 9.58 -14.20 -8.70
N ARG A 278 8.57 -13.45 -9.16
CA ARG A 278 8.71 -12.54 -10.31
C ARG A 278 9.82 -11.50 -10.10
N MET A 279 9.87 -10.90 -8.91
CA MET A 279 10.91 -9.92 -8.57
C MET A 279 12.31 -10.55 -8.50
N LEU A 280 12.44 -11.75 -7.94
CA LEU A 280 13.71 -12.49 -7.89
C LEU A 280 14.23 -12.80 -9.30
N ILE A 281 13.36 -13.26 -10.20
CA ILE A 281 13.73 -13.52 -11.60
C ILE A 281 14.21 -12.24 -12.27
N MET A 282 13.44 -11.15 -12.15
CA MET A 282 13.77 -9.85 -12.71
C MET A 282 15.13 -9.36 -12.22
N TYR A 283 15.37 -9.32 -10.90
CA TYR A 283 16.64 -8.85 -10.35
C TYR A 283 17.81 -9.80 -10.62
N THR A 284 17.56 -11.10 -10.81
CA THR A 284 18.59 -12.04 -11.26
C THR A 284 19.07 -11.69 -12.67
N GLN A 285 18.13 -11.50 -13.60
CA GLN A 285 18.45 -11.12 -14.98
C GLN A 285 19.12 -9.75 -15.06
N LEU A 286 18.62 -8.77 -14.31
CA LEU A 286 19.23 -7.43 -14.26
C LEU A 286 20.65 -7.50 -13.69
N HIS A 287 20.89 -8.30 -12.65
CA HIS A 287 22.23 -8.44 -12.11
C HIS A 287 23.17 -9.15 -13.09
N GLU A 288 22.71 -10.16 -13.83
CA GLU A 288 23.49 -10.82 -14.88
C GLU A 288 23.86 -9.85 -16.02
N ASN A 289 22.95 -8.93 -16.38
CA ASN A 289 23.15 -8.00 -17.48
C ASN A 289 24.00 -6.78 -17.11
N TYR A 290 23.81 -6.22 -15.91
CA TYR A 290 24.43 -4.95 -15.50
C TYR A 290 25.54 -5.12 -14.46
N ASN A 291 25.53 -6.22 -13.70
CA ASN A 291 26.50 -6.52 -12.63
C ASN A 291 26.67 -5.39 -11.60
N LEU A 292 25.56 -4.77 -11.19
CA LEU A 292 25.53 -3.66 -10.23
C LEU A 292 25.24 -4.14 -8.81
N GLU A 293 25.80 -3.46 -7.82
CA GLU A 293 25.56 -3.71 -6.41
C GLU A 293 24.06 -3.55 -6.08
N PHE A 294 23.38 -2.55 -6.65
CA PHE A 294 21.95 -2.32 -6.43
C PHE A 294 21.11 -3.53 -6.81
N THR A 295 21.40 -4.11 -7.99
CA THR A 295 20.71 -5.30 -8.50
C THR A 295 21.01 -6.54 -7.66
N LEU A 296 22.25 -6.66 -7.14
CA LEU A 296 22.64 -7.75 -6.25
C LEU A 296 21.89 -7.70 -4.91
N LEU A 297 21.84 -6.52 -4.26
CA LEU A 297 21.14 -6.34 -2.98
C LEU A 297 19.66 -6.73 -3.08
N HIS A 298 18.99 -6.33 -4.16
CA HIS A 298 17.59 -6.67 -4.38
C HIS A 298 17.40 -8.15 -4.73
N LYS A 299 18.29 -8.74 -5.54
CA LYS A 299 18.29 -10.19 -5.80
C LYS A 299 18.39 -10.98 -4.49
N GLU A 300 19.30 -10.59 -3.59
CA GLU A 300 19.47 -11.23 -2.30
C GLU A 300 18.25 -11.04 -1.38
N LEU A 301 17.68 -9.83 -1.35
CA LEU A 301 16.44 -9.55 -0.63
C LEU A 301 15.31 -10.46 -1.11
N TYR A 302 15.01 -10.49 -2.41
CA TYR A 302 13.92 -11.29 -2.93
C TYR A 302 14.19 -12.81 -2.82
N SER A 303 15.46 -13.24 -2.85
CA SER A 303 15.82 -14.63 -2.55
C SER A 303 15.42 -15.01 -1.12
N LYS A 304 15.68 -14.14 -0.13
CA LYS A 304 15.24 -14.36 1.25
C LYS A 304 13.71 -14.34 1.36
N LEU A 305 13.05 -13.36 0.75
CA LEU A 305 11.59 -13.25 0.77
C LEU A 305 10.88 -14.46 0.15
N VAL A 306 11.40 -15.00 -0.95
CA VAL A 306 10.90 -16.25 -1.56
C VAL A 306 11.07 -17.42 -0.60
N LYS A 307 12.24 -17.59 0.02
CA LYS A 307 12.46 -18.66 1.01
C LYS A 307 11.48 -18.56 2.18
N ASN A 308 11.24 -17.35 2.69
CA ASN A 308 10.28 -17.13 3.77
C ASN A 308 8.86 -17.48 3.31
N ALA A 309 8.45 -17.06 2.10
CA ALA A 309 7.14 -17.39 1.56
C ALA A 309 6.94 -18.91 1.33
N ILE A 310 7.99 -19.65 0.96
CA ILE A 310 7.97 -21.13 0.90
C ILE A 310 7.74 -21.70 2.30
N ALA A 311 8.53 -21.29 3.29
CA ALA A 311 8.41 -21.77 4.67
C ALA A 311 7.02 -21.48 5.27
N HIS A 312 6.45 -20.31 4.95
CA HIS A 312 5.08 -19.96 5.31
C HIS A 312 4.06 -20.90 4.65
N ASN A 313 4.19 -21.14 3.34
CA ASN A 313 3.28 -22.03 2.61
C ASN A 313 3.34 -23.48 3.12
N ASP A 314 4.55 -23.99 3.35
CA ASP A 314 4.78 -25.34 3.88
C ASP A 314 4.20 -25.48 5.29
N THR A 315 4.36 -24.46 6.13
CA THR A 315 3.79 -24.41 7.48
C THR A 315 2.26 -24.46 7.42
N ALA A 316 1.62 -23.62 6.60
CA ALA A 316 0.16 -23.59 6.47
C ALA A 316 -0.39 -24.91 5.91
N LYS A 317 0.24 -25.48 4.88
CA LYS A 317 -0.10 -26.80 4.33
C LYS A 317 0.04 -27.90 5.39
N LYS A 318 1.10 -27.84 6.22
CA LYS A 318 1.30 -28.85 7.24
C LYS A 318 0.22 -28.83 8.30
N VAL A 319 -0.20 -27.64 8.74
CA VAL A 319 -1.33 -27.52 9.68
C VAL A 319 -2.60 -28.02 9.03
N TYR A 320 -2.87 -27.67 7.76
CA TYR A 320 -4.04 -28.16 7.03
C TYR A 320 -4.12 -29.69 7.07
N GLU A 321 -3.05 -30.40 6.71
CA GLU A 321 -2.96 -31.87 6.76
C GLU A 321 -3.25 -32.47 8.14
N LEU A 322 -2.96 -31.76 9.22
CA LEU A 322 -3.13 -32.24 10.59
C LEU A 322 -4.55 -32.02 11.13
N ILE A 323 -5.30 -31.08 10.56
CA ILE A 323 -6.65 -30.71 11.03
C ILE A 323 -7.77 -31.28 10.15
N THR A 324 -7.45 -31.71 8.93
CA THR A 324 -8.35 -32.44 8.01
C THR A 324 -8.26 -33.95 8.19
#